data_AF-K7WLT0-F1
#
_entry.id   AF-K7WLT0-F1
#
_cell.length_a   1.000
_cell.length_b   1.000
_cell.length_c   1.000
_cell.angle_alpha   90.00
_cell.angle_beta   90.00
_cell.angle_gamma   90.00
#
_symmetry.space_group_name_H-M   'P 1'
#
loop_
_entity.id
_entity.type
_entity.pdbx_description
1 polymer ?
#
loop_
_entity_poly.entity_id
_entity_poly.type
_entity_poly.pdbx_seq_one_letter_code
_entity_poly.pdbx_strand_id
1 'polypeptide(L)'
;METEKCTTKESYHHTNTKADKKPENMHHEKGTEDNEDSESVEEQPLDIGEHYLVKRADSWHPAEIIQTRYNEQDTCYEYYVHYEGFNRRLDEWVPRNRIMNSRFDMSDQQWKNSDRNSIDLLDQSDRKITRNQKRRHDEINHIQKTYAEMDPTTAALEKEHEAITKVKYIDKIQIGKFEIDTWYYSPYPDEYKKQPKLWICEFCLRYMRLEKTYRYHMSECAWRQPPGKEIYRKGTLTIWEADGSQYKLYCQNLCLLAKLFLDHKTLYFDVEPFLFYILCETDKYGSHLVGYFSKEKESPDGNNVACILTLPPYQRQGYGKLLIAFSYELSKIERAVGSPEKPLSDLGKLSYRSYWSWVLLDVLRDTRGTLSIKDLSNRTSIAQTDIISTLQSMNMVKYWKGQNVICVTPRLVEEHIRSAQYKKPRLTVDCNALQWSPPKKALPVRPQRK
;
A
#
# COMPACT_ATOMS: atom_id res chain seq x y z
N MET A 1 -9.73 -31.34 -50.92
CA MET A 1 -8.59 -31.51 -51.84
C MET A 1 -7.35 -31.47 -50.96
N GLU A 2 -7.08 -32.57 -50.24
CA GLU A 2 -6.24 -33.72 -50.66
C GLU A 2 -4.75 -33.34 -50.59
N THR A 3 -4.09 -33.69 -49.47
CA THR A 3 -3.13 -34.81 -49.26
C THR A 3 -1.73 -34.46 -49.78
N GLU A 4 -0.64 -34.62 -49.03
CA GLU A 4 -0.07 -35.91 -48.63
C GLU A 4 0.82 -35.85 -47.38
N LYS A 5 0.93 -37.03 -46.76
CA LYS A 5 1.79 -37.43 -45.63
C LYS A 5 3.15 -37.88 -46.14
N CYS A 6 4.19 -37.80 -45.31
CA CYS A 6 5.28 -38.78 -45.35
C CYS A 6 5.73 -39.15 -43.93
N THR A 7 5.74 -40.44 -43.67
CA THR A 7 6.12 -41.14 -42.43
C THR A 7 7.32 -42.03 -42.74
N THR A 8 8.29 -42.11 -41.83
CA THR A 8 9.11 -43.32 -41.66
C THR A 8 9.55 -43.45 -40.19
N LYS A 9 9.16 -44.59 -39.60
CA LYS A 9 9.70 -45.18 -38.37
C LYS A 9 10.94 -45.98 -38.75
N GLU A 10 11.91 -46.11 -37.83
CA GLU A 10 12.68 -47.35 -37.72
C GLU A 10 13.19 -47.55 -36.29
N SER A 11 13.13 -48.82 -35.90
CA SER A 11 13.32 -49.39 -34.57
C SER A 11 14.47 -50.39 -34.64
N TYR A 12 15.35 -50.43 -33.64
CA TYR A 12 16.27 -51.56 -33.44
C TYR A 12 16.39 -51.95 -31.98
N HIS A 13 15.97 -53.18 -31.68
CA HIS A 13 16.28 -53.95 -30.48
C HIS A 13 17.60 -54.71 -30.70
N HIS A 14 18.45 -54.78 -29.67
CA HIS A 14 19.33 -55.94 -29.47
C HIS A 14 19.59 -56.21 -27.98
N THR A 15 19.66 -57.50 -27.70
CA THR A 15 19.57 -58.20 -26.40
C THR A 15 20.92 -58.76 -25.93
N ASN A 16 20.99 -59.06 -24.61
CA ASN A 16 21.89 -60.00 -23.89
C ASN A 16 23.36 -59.57 -23.70
N THR A 17 24.05 -59.83 -22.56
CA THR A 17 24.09 -61.07 -21.76
C THR A 17 24.70 -60.83 -20.37
N LYS A 18 24.30 -61.64 -19.37
CA LYS A 18 24.87 -61.76 -18.01
C LYS A 18 26.25 -62.46 -18.00
N ALA A 19 27.10 -62.14 -17.02
CA ALA A 19 28.05 -63.10 -16.43
C ALA A 19 28.44 -62.69 -15.00
N ASP A 20 28.19 -63.62 -14.06
CA ASP A 20 28.64 -63.62 -12.66
C ASP A 20 30.14 -63.89 -12.52
N LYS A 21 30.79 -63.28 -11.50
CA LYS A 21 31.88 -63.88 -10.69
C LYS A 21 32.24 -63.01 -9.47
N LYS A 22 32.14 -63.62 -8.29
CA LYS A 22 32.83 -63.30 -7.02
C LYS A 22 33.53 -64.61 -6.57
N PRO A 23 34.40 -64.65 -5.53
CA PRO A 23 34.91 -63.58 -4.65
C PRO A 23 36.44 -63.65 -4.43
N GLU A 24 37.03 -62.63 -3.77
CA GLU A 24 38.10 -62.84 -2.78
C GLU A 24 38.19 -61.64 -1.82
N ASN A 25 38.29 -61.97 -0.52
CA ASN A 25 38.34 -61.07 0.64
C ASN A 25 39.80 -60.75 0.98
N MET A 26 40.11 -59.51 1.42
CA MET A 26 40.94 -59.26 2.61
C MET A 26 40.92 -57.77 3.04
N HIS A 27 40.38 -57.57 4.25
CA HIS A 27 40.71 -56.63 5.33
C HIS A 27 40.81 -55.09 5.16
N HIS A 28 39.84 -54.44 5.83
CA HIS A 28 39.92 -53.33 6.80
C HIS A 28 40.77 -52.08 6.51
N GLU A 29 40.09 -50.93 6.43
CA GLU A 29 40.32 -49.80 7.35
C GLU A 29 39.09 -48.89 7.45
N LYS A 30 38.93 -48.26 8.62
CA LYS A 30 37.76 -47.50 9.10
C LYS A 30 37.69 -46.09 8.52
N GLY A 31 36.50 -45.59 8.22
CA GLY A 31 36.23 -44.15 8.13
C GLY A 31 34.88 -43.79 7.52
N THR A 32 34.06 -43.10 8.33
CA THR A 32 32.92 -42.21 7.99
C THR A 32 31.66 -42.83 7.37
N GLU A 33 30.59 -42.86 8.17
CA GLU A 33 29.21 -43.12 7.79
C GLU A 33 28.67 -41.96 6.94
N ASP A 34 28.73 -42.11 5.62
CA ASP A 34 27.87 -41.38 4.69
C ASP A 34 26.51 -42.11 4.65
N ASN A 35 25.47 -41.48 5.19
CA ASN A 35 24.10 -41.92 4.96
C ASN A 35 23.68 -41.45 3.55
N GLU A 36 23.88 -42.35 2.59
CA GLU A 36 23.12 -42.39 1.34
C GLU A 36 21.65 -42.68 1.66
N ASP A 37 20.83 -41.63 1.68
CA ASP A 37 19.39 -41.71 1.45
C ASP A 37 18.97 -40.39 0.79
N SER A 38 19.12 -40.34 -0.54
CA SER A 38 18.44 -39.34 -1.38
C SER A 38 17.77 -40.07 -2.54
N GLU A 39 16.96 -41.08 -2.21
CA GLU A 39 15.79 -41.37 -3.03
C GLU A 39 14.96 -40.09 -3.12
N SER A 40 14.61 -39.71 -4.35
CA SER A 40 13.72 -38.60 -4.65
C SER A 40 12.35 -38.85 -4.02
N VAL A 41 12.20 -38.46 -2.76
CA VAL A 41 10.89 -38.28 -2.14
C VAL A 41 10.23 -37.19 -2.96
N GLU A 42 9.19 -37.55 -3.71
CA GLU A 42 8.20 -36.58 -4.17
C GLU A 42 7.79 -35.77 -2.94
N GLU A 43 8.34 -34.57 -2.76
CA GLU A 43 8.05 -33.74 -1.60
C GLU A 43 6.54 -33.52 -1.56
N GLN A 44 5.87 -34.16 -0.60
CA GLN A 44 4.43 -34.02 -0.46
C GLN A 44 4.08 -32.53 -0.32
N PRO A 45 3.08 -32.05 -1.08
CA PRO A 45 2.69 -30.65 -1.02
C PRO A 45 2.23 -30.30 0.40
N LEU A 46 2.75 -29.19 0.93
CA LEU A 46 2.38 -28.70 2.26
C LEU A 46 0.88 -28.39 2.35
N ASP A 47 0.30 -28.67 3.51
CA ASP A 47 -1.11 -28.45 3.78
C ASP A 47 -1.47 -26.96 3.88
N ILE A 48 -2.53 -26.56 3.16
CA ILE A 48 -3.12 -25.22 3.22
C ILE A 48 -3.87 -25.03 4.55
N GLY A 49 -3.69 -23.87 5.18
CA GLY A 49 -4.27 -23.49 6.47
C GLY A 49 -3.42 -23.87 7.68
N GLU A 50 -2.35 -24.64 7.47
CA GLU A 50 -1.43 -25.05 8.52
C GLU A 50 -0.25 -24.06 8.66
N HIS A 51 0.36 -24.04 9.85
CA HIS A 51 1.48 -23.15 10.15
C HIS A 51 2.82 -23.89 10.01
N TYR A 52 3.81 -23.20 9.44
CA TYR A 52 5.18 -23.71 9.29
C TYR A 52 6.17 -22.60 9.60
N LEU A 53 7.42 -22.97 9.90
CA LEU A 53 8.52 -22.02 9.94
C LEU A 53 8.99 -21.73 8.51
N VAL A 54 8.96 -20.46 8.14
CA VAL A 54 9.36 -19.96 6.82
C VAL A 54 10.54 -19.02 6.97
N LYS A 55 11.62 -19.31 6.23
CA LYS A 55 12.83 -18.49 6.19
C LYS A 55 12.55 -17.21 5.43
N ARG A 56 12.88 -16.07 6.02
CA ARG A 56 12.81 -14.76 5.38
C ARG A 56 14.02 -13.95 5.76
N ALA A 57 14.75 -13.46 4.75
CA ALA A 57 16.13 -13.02 4.92
C ALA A 57 16.94 -14.09 5.68
N ASP A 58 17.42 -13.78 6.89
CA ASP A 58 18.26 -14.66 7.69
C ASP A 58 17.56 -15.20 8.95
N SER A 59 16.25 -15.00 9.11
CA SER A 59 15.49 -15.50 10.26
C SER A 59 14.27 -16.34 9.85
N TRP A 60 13.90 -17.27 10.73
CA TRP A 60 12.72 -18.13 10.60
C TRP A 60 11.55 -17.47 11.30
N HIS A 61 10.39 -17.47 10.63
CA HIS A 61 9.17 -16.90 11.17
C HIS A 61 8.02 -17.89 11.01
N PRO A 62 7.11 -18.00 12.01
CA PRO A 62 5.89 -18.75 11.84
C PRO A 62 5.01 -18.10 10.78
N ALA A 63 4.51 -18.90 9.84
CA ALA A 63 3.63 -18.43 8.79
C ALA A 63 2.56 -19.49 8.45
N GLU A 64 1.36 -19.02 8.15
CA GLU A 64 0.26 -19.83 7.62
C GLU A 64 0.44 -20.00 6.11
N ILE A 65 0.30 -21.23 5.61
CA ILE A 65 0.23 -21.51 4.17
C ILE A 65 -1.19 -21.21 3.67
N ILE A 66 -1.35 -20.16 2.86
CA ILE A 66 -2.68 -19.76 2.37
C ILE A 66 -3.01 -20.44 1.05
N GLN A 67 -2.05 -20.58 0.14
CA GLN A 67 -2.28 -21.17 -1.18
C GLN A 67 -0.99 -21.75 -1.76
N THR A 68 -1.12 -22.71 -2.66
CA THR A 68 0.00 -23.31 -3.42
C THR A 68 -0.22 -23.11 -4.92
N ARG A 69 0.86 -22.87 -5.68
CA ARG A 69 0.86 -22.82 -7.15
C ARG A 69 2.07 -23.57 -7.71
N TYR A 70 1.94 -24.06 -8.94
CA TYR A 70 3.08 -24.57 -9.71
C TYR A 70 3.59 -23.45 -10.62
N ASN A 71 4.87 -23.08 -10.47
CA ASN A 71 5.53 -22.10 -11.31
C ASN A 71 6.15 -22.83 -12.51
N GLU A 72 5.55 -22.67 -13.70
CA GLU A 72 6.01 -23.29 -14.94
C GLU A 72 7.38 -22.77 -15.42
N GLN A 73 7.75 -21.54 -15.04
CA GLN A 73 9.02 -20.94 -15.47
C GLN A 73 10.21 -21.52 -14.71
N ASP A 74 10.06 -21.69 -13.39
CA ASP A 74 11.10 -22.20 -12.51
C ASP A 74 10.93 -23.69 -12.18
N THR A 75 9.88 -24.33 -12.73
CA THR A 75 9.55 -25.76 -12.58
C THR A 75 9.41 -26.21 -11.11
N CYS A 76 8.97 -25.32 -10.23
CA CYS A 76 8.89 -25.56 -8.79
C CYS A 76 7.51 -25.21 -8.20
N TYR A 77 7.19 -25.82 -7.06
CA TYR A 77 6.04 -25.42 -6.26
C TYR A 77 6.37 -24.20 -5.40
N GLU A 78 5.47 -23.23 -5.42
CA GLU A 78 5.51 -22.03 -4.60
C GLU A 78 4.29 -21.99 -3.68
N TYR A 79 4.50 -21.45 -2.49
CA TYR A 79 3.50 -21.34 -1.45
C TYR A 79 3.32 -19.87 -1.07
N TYR A 80 2.08 -19.38 -1.08
CA TYR A 80 1.74 -18.06 -0.60
C TYR A 80 1.58 -18.10 0.91
N VAL A 81 2.38 -17.32 1.62
CA VAL A 81 2.49 -17.39 3.08
C VAL A 81 2.09 -16.09 3.74
N HIS A 82 1.38 -16.18 4.86
CA HIS A 82 1.13 -15.06 5.76
C HIS A 82 1.92 -15.23 7.05
N TYR A 83 2.80 -14.27 7.33
CA TYR A 83 3.64 -14.29 8.51
C TYR A 83 2.85 -13.83 9.75
N GLU A 84 2.82 -14.67 10.78
CA GLU A 84 2.03 -14.39 11.99
C GLU A 84 2.51 -13.10 12.67
N GLY A 85 1.56 -12.22 13.00
CA GLY A 85 1.85 -10.93 13.65
C GLY A 85 2.43 -9.85 12.71
N PHE A 86 2.60 -10.15 11.42
CA PHE A 86 3.06 -9.18 10.43
C PHE A 86 1.90 -8.65 9.57
N ASN A 87 2.08 -7.45 9.02
CA ASN A 87 1.12 -6.86 8.10
C ASN A 87 1.11 -7.62 6.76
N ARG A 88 -0.08 -7.87 6.19
CA ARG A 88 -0.31 -8.62 4.94
C ARG A 88 0.47 -8.10 3.72
N ARG A 89 0.93 -6.84 3.74
CA ARG A 89 1.86 -6.31 2.72
C ARG A 89 3.17 -7.11 2.61
N LEU A 90 3.47 -7.92 3.61
CA LEU A 90 4.67 -8.75 3.71
C LEU A 90 4.42 -10.18 3.25
N ASP A 91 3.18 -10.54 2.93
CA ASP A 91 2.82 -11.84 2.35
C ASP A 91 3.50 -11.99 0.98
N GLU A 92 4.02 -13.16 0.70
CA GLU A 92 4.80 -13.44 -0.51
C GLU A 92 4.65 -14.90 -0.96
N TRP A 93 4.91 -15.16 -2.24
CA TRP A 93 5.13 -16.51 -2.74
C TRP A 93 6.56 -16.93 -2.41
N VAL A 94 6.73 -18.06 -1.73
CA VAL A 94 8.04 -18.62 -1.41
C VAL A 94 8.22 -20.02 -2.02
N PRO A 95 9.41 -20.34 -2.54
CA PRO A 95 9.73 -21.70 -2.96
C PRO A 95 9.76 -22.66 -1.77
N ARG A 96 9.54 -23.95 -2.06
CA ARG A 96 9.49 -25.04 -1.07
C ARG A 96 10.71 -25.10 -0.13
N ASN A 97 11.90 -24.76 -0.64
CA ASN A 97 13.16 -24.78 0.12
C ASN A 97 13.24 -23.73 1.25
N ARG A 98 12.34 -22.72 1.27
CA ARG A 98 12.26 -21.73 2.35
C ARG A 98 11.36 -22.19 3.50
N ILE A 99 10.71 -23.34 3.41
CA ILE A 99 9.73 -23.80 4.40
C ILE A 99 10.24 -25.08 5.06
N MET A 100 10.20 -25.14 6.40
CA MET A 100 10.54 -26.38 7.12
C MET A 100 9.49 -27.47 6.88
N ASN A 101 9.92 -28.73 6.84
CA ASN A 101 9.02 -29.86 6.56
C ASN A 101 8.02 -30.12 7.70
N SER A 102 8.39 -29.81 8.93
CA SER A 102 7.55 -30.02 10.10
C SER A 102 6.55 -28.87 10.29
N ARG A 103 5.28 -29.21 10.52
CA ARG A 103 4.27 -28.26 10.98
C ARG A 103 4.73 -27.60 12.28
N PHE A 104 4.45 -26.31 12.41
CA PHE A 104 4.75 -25.51 13.59
C PHE A 104 3.52 -25.40 14.48
N ASP A 105 3.65 -25.82 15.74
CA ASP A 105 2.56 -25.71 16.72
C ASP A 105 2.50 -24.29 17.31
N MET A 106 1.44 -23.56 16.99
CA MET A 106 1.18 -22.21 17.49
C MET A 106 0.82 -22.16 18.99
N SER A 107 0.59 -23.31 19.63
CA SER A 107 0.30 -23.41 21.06
C SER A 107 1.54 -23.31 21.95
N ASP A 108 2.74 -23.47 21.38
CA ASP A 108 4.00 -23.36 22.10
C ASP A 108 4.26 -21.91 22.56
N GLN A 109 4.14 -21.69 23.88
CA GLN A 109 4.22 -20.37 24.51
C GLN A 109 5.60 -19.70 24.39
N GLN A 110 6.66 -20.45 24.08
CA GLN A 110 8.02 -19.92 23.97
C GLN A 110 8.17 -18.89 22.86
N TRP A 111 7.51 -19.08 21.71
CA TRP A 111 7.64 -18.17 20.57
C TRP A 111 6.93 -16.82 20.82
N LYS A 112 5.78 -16.84 21.49
CA LYS A 112 5.00 -15.62 21.83
C LYS A 112 5.76 -14.64 22.74
N ASN A 113 6.75 -15.12 23.49
CA ASN A 113 7.55 -14.28 24.39
C ASN A 113 8.79 -13.65 23.72
N SER A 114 9.30 -14.23 22.63
CA SER A 114 10.51 -13.73 21.96
C SER A 114 10.25 -12.42 21.18
N ASP A 115 9.10 -12.33 20.50
CA ASP A 115 8.77 -11.17 19.64
C ASP A 115 8.22 -9.94 20.40
N ARG A 116 7.78 -10.09 21.66
CA ARG A 116 7.45 -8.92 22.49
C ARG A 116 8.66 -8.01 22.72
N ASN A 117 9.86 -8.58 22.78
CA ASN A 117 11.09 -7.80 23.03
C ASN A 117 11.66 -7.08 21.79
N SER A 118 11.23 -7.44 20.57
CA SER A 118 11.75 -6.84 19.32
C SER A 118 10.91 -5.63 18.85
N ILE A 119 9.61 -5.61 19.17
CA ILE A 119 8.69 -4.50 18.83
C ILE A 119 8.69 -3.38 19.89
N ASP A 120 9.09 -3.66 21.13
CA ASP A 120 9.06 -2.68 22.24
C ASP A 120 10.24 -1.69 22.27
N LEU A 121 11.19 -1.75 21.33
CA LEU A 121 12.33 -0.81 21.28
C LEU A 121 11.99 0.56 20.66
N LEU A 122 10.73 0.83 20.32
CA LEU A 122 10.24 2.16 19.90
C LEU A 122 9.20 2.78 20.84
N ASP A 123 8.87 2.14 21.97
CA ASP A 123 7.93 2.67 22.96
C ASP A 123 8.56 2.76 24.37
N GLN A 124 9.59 3.59 24.50
CA GLN A 124 10.03 4.02 25.83
C GLN A 124 9.10 5.12 26.36
N SER A 125 7.95 4.71 26.89
CA SER A 125 7.31 5.40 28.01
C SER A 125 6.42 4.46 28.81
N ASP A 126 7.05 3.46 29.43
CA ASP A 126 6.37 2.45 30.24
C ASP A 126 5.86 3.05 31.57
N ARG A 127 4.73 3.74 31.50
CA ARG A 127 3.86 4.03 32.66
C ARG A 127 2.62 3.18 32.49
N LYS A 128 2.42 2.21 33.40
CA LYS A 128 1.21 1.38 33.48
C LYS A 128 -0.05 2.24 33.30
N ILE A 129 -0.64 2.14 32.11
CA ILE A 129 -1.82 2.89 31.69
C ILE A 129 -3.03 2.37 32.45
N THR A 130 -3.78 3.28 33.08
CA THR A 130 -5.01 2.90 33.79
C THR A 130 -6.10 2.47 32.81
N ARG A 131 -7.04 1.61 33.24
CA ARG A 131 -8.15 1.09 32.41
C ARG A 131 -8.93 2.20 31.68
N ASN A 132 -9.05 3.38 32.28
CA ASN A 132 -9.73 4.55 31.69
C ASN A 132 -8.88 5.26 30.61
N GLN A 133 -7.56 5.19 30.74
CA GLN A 133 -6.59 5.81 29.85
C GLN A 133 -6.33 4.91 28.62
N LYS A 134 -6.45 3.58 28.78
CA LYS A 134 -6.52 2.60 27.67
C LYS A 134 -7.79 2.79 26.83
N ARG A 135 -8.94 2.94 27.49
CA ARG A 135 -10.22 3.21 26.80
C ARG A 135 -10.18 4.49 25.96
N ARG A 136 -9.57 5.56 26.48
CA ARG A 136 -9.34 6.79 25.70
C ARG A 136 -8.31 6.63 24.58
N HIS A 137 -7.27 5.84 24.78
CA HIS A 137 -6.27 5.55 23.73
C HIS A 137 -6.92 4.80 22.55
N ASP A 138 -7.78 3.83 22.85
CA ASP A 138 -8.51 3.05 21.84
C ASP A 138 -9.56 3.93 21.11
N GLU A 139 -10.25 4.84 21.82
CA GLU A 139 -11.17 5.82 21.25
C GLU A 139 -10.46 6.86 20.34
N ILE A 140 -9.26 7.32 20.71
CA ILE A 140 -8.47 8.31 19.96
C ILE A 140 -7.82 7.69 18.71
N ASN A 141 -7.44 6.42 18.74
CA ASN A 141 -6.76 5.77 17.63
C ASN A 141 -7.68 5.31 16.50
N HIS A 142 -9.01 5.33 16.70
CA HIS A 142 -9.99 4.75 15.77
C HIS A 142 -9.43 3.45 15.20
N ILE A 143 -9.12 2.53 16.12
CA ILE A 143 -8.87 1.13 15.78
C ILE A 143 -10.07 0.70 14.93
N GLN A 144 -9.80 -0.03 13.84
CA GLN A 144 -10.81 -0.51 12.90
C GLN A 144 -12.12 -0.82 13.63
N LYS A 145 -13.23 -0.26 13.13
CA LYS A 145 -14.55 -0.79 13.48
C LYS A 145 -14.46 -2.29 13.30
N THR A 146 -14.56 -3.04 14.39
CA THR A 146 -14.59 -4.51 14.29
C THR A 146 -15.74 -4.88 13.37
N TYR A 147 -15.67 -6.01 12.66
CA TYR A 147 -16.77 -6.49 11.80
C TYR A 147 -18.16 -6.45 12.47
N ALA A 148 -18.20 -6.42 13.81
CA ALA A 148 -19.38 -6.24 14.64
C ALA A 148 -20.07 -4.86 14.56
N GLU A 149 -19.40 -3.81 14.09
CA GLU A 149 -19.94 -2.44 14.00
C GLU A 149 -20.36 -2.05 12.57
N MET A 150 -20.16 -2.95 11.60
CA MET A 150 -20.63 -2.80 10.23
C MET A 150 -21.99 -3.44 10.06
N ASP A 151 -22.78 -2.96 9.10
CA ASP A 151 -24.03 -3.65 8.78
C ASP A 151 -23.71 -5.06 8.22
N PRO A 152 -24.59 -6.06 8.45
CA PRO A 152 -24.30 -7.44 8.07
C PRO A 152 -24.00 -7.64 6.59
N THR A 153 -24.58 -6.82 5.71
CA THR A 153 -24.35 -6.88 4.27
C THR A 153 -22.97 -6.36 3.88
N THR A 154 -22.54 -5.22 4.43
CA THR A 154 -21.19 -4.68 4.23
C THR A 154 -20.15 -5.60 4.83
N ALA A 155 -20.37 -6.13 6.03
CA ALA A 155 -19.45 -7.07 6.67
C ALA A 155 -19.31 -8.38 5.86
N ALA A 156 -20.39 -8.89 5.27
CA ALA A 156 -20.35 -10.08 4.41
C ALA A 156 -19.61 -9.80 3.09
N LEU A 157 -19.89 -8.67 2.44
CA LEU A 157 -19.19 -8.25 1.22
C LEU A 157 -17.69 -8.03 1.48
N GLU A 158 -17.33 -7.42 2.60
CA GLU A 158 -15.94 -7.24 2.99
C GLU A 158 -15.25 -8.58 3.29
N LYS A 159 -15.93 -9.52 3.96
CA LYS A 159 -15.38 -10.86 4.24
C LYS A 159 -15.20 -11.68 2.95
N GLU A 160 -16.13 -11.59 2.01
CA GLU A 160 -16.02 -12.21 0.70
C GLU A 160 -14.90 -11.56 -0.13
N HIS A 161 -14.83 -10.24 -0.14
CA HIS A 161 -13.77 -9.49 -0.80
C HIS A 161 -12.41 -9.85 -0.21
N GLU A 162 -12.30 -9.92 1.11
CA GLU A 162 -11.08 -10.32 1.80
C GLU A 162 -10.68 -11.75 1.45
N ALA A 163 -11.63 -12.69 1.37
CA ALA A 163 -11.40 -14.06 0.95
C ALA A 163 -10.83 -14.15 -0.49
N ILE A 164 -11.42 -13.40 -1.43
CA ILE A 164 -11.00 -13.36 -2.85
C ILE A 164 -9.65 -12.66 -3.01
N THR A 165 -9.37 -11.65 -2.19
CA THR A 165 -8.16 -10.83 -2.26
C THR A 165 -7.03 -11.32 -1.36
N LYS A 166 -7.20 -12.45 -0.67
CA LYS A 166 -6.19 -12.96 0.26
C LYS A 166 -4.86 -13.25 -0.39
N VAL A 167 -4.88 -13.64 -1.67
CA VAL A 167 -3.69 -14.06 -2.40
C VAL A 167 -3.39 -13.07 -3.50
N LYS A 168 -2.18 -12.51 -3.43
CA LYS A 168 -1.63 -11.63 -4.44
C LYS A 168 -0.99 -12.46 -5.54
N TYR A 169 -1.49 -12.37 -6.77
CA TYR A 169 -0.91 -13.12 -7.90
C TYR A 169 0.13 -12.33 -8.71
N ILE A 170 -0.04 -11.00 -8.81
CA ILE A 170 0.94 -10.14 -9.48
C ILE A 170 2.00 -9.80 -8.45
N ASP A 171 3.19 -10.34 -8.60
CA ASP A 171 4.27 -10.19 -7.62
C ASP A 171 5.05 -8.89 -7.81
N LYS A 172 5.26 -8.51 -9.07
CA LYS A 172 6.07 -7.36 -9.46
C LYS A 172 5.43 -6.55 -10.58
N ILE A 173 5.79 -5.27 -10.65
CA ILE A 173 5.52 -4.42 -11.81
C ILE A 173 6.81 -3.78 -12.32
N GLN A 174 6.95 -3.64 -13.64
CA GLN A 174 7.87 -2.72 -14.27
C GLN A 174 7.14 -1.40 -14.58
N ILE A 175 7.64 -0.28 -14.08
CA ILE A 175 7.17 1.06 -14.45
C ILE A 175 8.36 2.00 -14.65
N GLY A 176 8.52 2.47 -15.88
CA GLY A 176 9.71 3.23 -16.29
C GLY A 176 10.98 2.46 -15.93
N LYS A 177 11.88 3.11 -15.20
CA LYS A 177 13.15 2.53 -14.74
C LYS A 177 13.04 1.62 -13.50
N PHE A 178 11.86 1.48 -12.90
CA PHE A 178 11.68 0.76 -11.65
C PHE A 178 11.03 -0.60 -11.83
N GLU A 179 11.58 -1.61 -11.16
CA GLU A 179 10.88 -2.84 -10.81
C GLU A 179 10.41 -2.70 -9.35
N ILE A 180 9.13 -2.94 -9.09
CA ILE A 180 8.50 -2.71 -7.78
C ILE A 180 7.73 -3.94 -7.35
N ASP A 181 8.03 -4.45 -6.14
CA ASP A 181 7.22 -5.48 -5.50
C ASP A 181 5.88 -4.92 -5.05
N THR A 182 4.81 -5.62 -5.41
CA THR A 182 3.43 -5.25 -5.05
C THR A 182 3.11 -5.70 -3.63
N TRP A 183 2.14 -5.06 -2.97
CA TRP A 183 1.82 -5.35 -1.56
C TRP A 183 0.49 -6.07 -1.40
N TYR A 184 -0.46 -5.78 -2.28
CA TYR A 184 -1.82 -6.28 -2.17
C TYR A 184 -2.34 -6.77 -3.53
N TYR A 185 -3.39 -7.57 -3.48
CA TYR A 185 -4.17 -7.92 -4.65
C TYR A 185 -4.73 -6.66 -5.35
N SER A 186 -4.71 -6.67 -6.69
CA SER A 186 -5.41 -5.71 -7.54
C SER A 186 -6.18 -6.43 -8.65
N PRO A 187 -7.44 -6.04 -8.93
CA PRO A 187 -8.35 -6.72 -9.84
C PRO A 187 -8.08 -6.36 -11.30
N TYR A 188 -6.85 -6.60 -11.76
CA TYR A 188 -6.56 -6.59 -13.21
C TYR A 188 -7.42 -7.65 -13.92
N PRO A 189 -7.73 -7.49 -15.22
CA PRO A 189 -8.51 -8.47 -15.97
C PRO A 189 -7.90 -9.88 -15.91
N ASP A 190 -8.72 -10.92 -16.04
CA ASP A 190 -8.31 -12.32 -15.78
C ASP A 190 -7.08 -12.78 -16.57
N GLU A 191 -6.90 -12.27 -17.80
CA GLU A 191 -5.74 -12.56 -18.64
C GLU A 191 -4.40 -12.03 -18.07
N TYR A 192 -4.45 -11.10 -17.11
CA TYR A 192 -3.29 -10.53 -16.41
C TYR A 192 -3.14 -11.05 -14.98
N LYS A 193 -4.21 -11.58 -14.36
CA LYS A 193 -4.21 -11.94 -12.94
C LYS A 193 -3.10 -12.90 -12.57
N LYS A 194 -2.82 -13.91 -13.41
CA LYS A 194 -1.81 -14.95 -13.14
C LYS A 194 -0.40 -14.61 -13.61
N GLN A 195 -0.14 -13.36 -14.00
CA GLN A 195 1.20 -12.97 -14.46
C GLN A 195 2.06 -12.57 -13.25
N PRO A 196 3.25 -13.15 -13.06
CA PRO A 196 4.12 -12.80 -11.93
C PRO A 196 4.64 -11.36 -12.05
N LYS A 197 4.76 -10.86 -13.28
CA LYS A 197 5.21 -9.49 -13.58
C LYS A 197 4.28 -8.80 -14.59
N LEU A 198 3.89 -7.57 -14.30
CA LEU A 198 3.22 -6.68 -15.27
C LEU A 198 4.16 -5.57 -15.75
N TRP A 199 3.97 -5.14 -17.00
CA TRP A 199 4.71 -4.04 -17.60
C TRP A 199 3.76 -2.85 -17.78
N ILE A 200 4.04 -1.74 -17.11
CA ILE A 200 3.16 -0.58 -17.05
C ILE A 200 3.86 0.62 -17.68
N CYS A 201 3.21 1.25 -18.66
CA CYS A 201 3.68 2.51 -19.23
C CYS A 201 3.63 3.61 -18.19
N GLU A 202 4.74 4.30 -17.94
CA GLU A 202 4.81 5.34 -16.90
C GLU A 202 4.00 6.61 -17.24
N PHE A 203 3.65 6.80 -18.53
CA PHE A 203 2.92 7.99 -18.98
C PHE A 203 1.42 7.75 -19.14
N CYS A 204 1.00 6.67 -19.82
CA CYS A 204 -0.43 6.40 -20.05
C CYS A 204 -1.03 5.34 -19.12
N LEU A 205 -0.19 4.73 -18.27
CA LEU A 205 -0.54 3.68 -17.31
C LEU A 205 -1.14 2.40 -17.91
N ARG A 206 -1.05 2.24 -19.24
CA ARG A 206 -1.40 0.98 -19.90
C ARG A 206 -0.53 -0.15 -19.36
N TYR A 207 -1.17 -1.24 -18.95
CA TYR A 207 -0.53 -2.46 -18.48
C TYR A 207 -0.45 -3.50 -19.61
N MET A 208 0.61 -4.30 -19.59
CA MET A 208 0.95 -5.32 -20.59
C MET A 208 1.55 -6.55 -19.90
N ARG A 209 1.36 -7.72 -20.52
CA ARG A 209 1.86 -9.01 -20.00
C ARG A 209 3.33 -9.25 -20.33
N LEU A 210 3.75 -8.87 -21.54
CA LEU A 210 5.05 -9.24 -22.09
C LEU A 210 5.94 -8.01 -22.27
N GLU A 211 7.23 -8.20 -22.04
CA GLU A 211 8.21 -7.15 -22.28
C GLU A 211 8.21 -6.69 -23.75
N LYS A 212 8.03 -7.63 -24.69
CA LYS A 212 8.00 -7.34 -26.12
C LYS A 212 6.88 -6.34 -26.48
N THR A 213 5.68 -6.54 -25.93
CA THR A 213 4.56 -5.62 -26.18
C THR A 213 4.73 -4.29 -25.46
N TYR A 214 5.39 -4.29 -24.30
CA TYR A 214 5.80 -3.07 -23.60
C TYR A 214 6.79 -2.23 -24.41
N ARG A 215 7.87 -2.84 -24.92
CA ARG A 215 8.87 -2.13 -25.75
C ARG A 215 8.24 -1.57 -27.04
N TYR A 216 7.37 -2.34 -27.69
CA TYR A 216 6.60 -1.85 -28.84
C TYR A 216 5.68 -0.69 -28.46
N HIS A 217 4.97 -0.79 -27.33
CA HIS A 217 4.14 0.32 -26.85
C HIS A 217 4.97 1.58 -26.58
N MET A 218 6.19 1.45 -26.04
CA MET A 218 7.07 2.60 -25.82
C MET A 218 7.51 3.32 -27.10
N SER A 219 7.63 2.61 -28.24
CA SER A 219 7.94 3.26 -29.53
C SER A 219 6.75 4.03 -30.09
N GLU A 220 5.53 3.54 -29.89
CA GLU A 220 4.32 4.12 -30.46
C GLU A 220 3.62 5.15 -29.55
N CYS A 221 3.80 5.04 -28.23
CA CYS A 221 3.06 5.87 -27.29
C CYS A 221 3.47 7.33 -27.41
N ALA A 222 2.49 8.21 -27.72
CA ALA A 222 2.70 9.65 -27.80
C ALA A 222 2.61 10.37 -26.44
N TRP A 223 2.13 9.70 -25.39
CA TRP A 223 1.96 10.31 -24.06
C TRP A 223 3.31 10.52 -23.37
N ARG A 224 3.55 11.73 -22.86
CA ARG A 224 4.73 12.08 -22.04
C ARG A 224 4.37 12.81 -20.75
N GLN A 225 3.09 12.80 -20.39
CA GLN A 225 2.55 13.44 -19.20
C GLN A 225 1.16 12.87 -18.89
N PRO A 226 0.63 13.04 -17.67
CA PRO A 226 -0.76 12.71 -17.37
C PRO A 226 -1.75 13.48 -18.27
N PRO A 227 -2.95 12.93 -18.50
CA PRO A 227 -4.03 13.70 -19.11
C PRO A 227 -4.54 14.80 -18.18
N GLY A 228 -5.37 15.68 -18.73
CA GLY A 228 -6.01 16.76 -17.99
C GLY A 228 -5.17 18.03 -17.97
N LYS A 229 -5.32 18.82 -16.91
CA LYS A 229 -4.77 20.16 -16.81
C LYS A 229 -3.62 20.20 -15.80
N GLU A 230 -2.48 20.75 -16.19
CA GLU A 230 -1.46 21.14 -15.23
C GLU A 230 -1.96 22.35 -14.43
N ILE A 231 -2.12 22.17 -13.12
CA ILE A 231 -2.64 23.21 -12.22
C ILE A 231 -1.58 23.71 -11.24
N TYR A 232 -0.40 23.09 -11.22
CA TYR A 232 0.70 23.49 -10.36
C TYR A 232 2.05 23.14 -11.00
N ARG A 233 2.99 24.08 -10.96
CA ARG A 233 4.39 23.85 -11.35
C ARG A 233 5.36 24.65 -10.49
N LYS A 234 6.27 23.94 -9.82
CA LYS A 234 7.38 24.55 -9.08
C LYS A 234 8.67 23.78 -9.36
N GLY A 235 9.57 24.40 -10.13
CA GLY A 235 10.76 23.72 -10.61
C GLY A 235 10.38 22.49 -11.44
N THR A 236 10.89 21.32 -11.06
CA THR A 236 10.59 20.03 -11.71
C THR A 236 9.30 19.39 -11.21
N LEU A 237 8.66 19.88 -10.15
CA LEU A 237 7.45 19.26 -9.59
C LEU A 237 6.20 19.86 -10.22
N THR A 238 5.33 18.99 -10.74
CA THR A 238 4.06 19.36 -11.35
C THR A 238 2.90 18.58 -10.77
N ILE A 239 1.72 19.18 -10.66
CA ILE A 239 0.48 18.47 -10.32
C ILE A 239 -0.56 18.69 -11.42
N TRP A 240 -1.09 17.57 -11.92
CA TRP A 240 -2.09 17.51 -12.96
C TRP A 240 -3.45 17.16 -12.37
N GLU A 241 -4.49 17.88 -12.75
CA GLU A 241 -5.88 17.57 -12.45
C GLU A 241 -6.49 16.81 -13.63
N ALA A 242 -6.90 15.56 -13.39
CA ALA A 242 -7.61 14.73 -14.35
C ALA A 242 -9.02 14.41 -13.84
N ASP A 243 -10.01 14.66 -14.69
CA ASP A 243 -11.40 14.30 -14.43
C ASP A 243 -11.66 12.84 -14.83
N GLY A 244 -12.08 12.01 -13.87
CA GLY A 244 -12.40 10.60 -14.10
C GLY A 244 -13.52 10.37 -15.11
N SER A 245 -14.44 11.32 -15.30
CA SER A 245 -15.48 11.19 -16.35
C SER A 245 -14.96 11.52 -17.75
N GLN A 246 -13.87 12.27 -17.86
CA GLN A 246 -13.26 12.63 -19.16
C GLN A 246 -12.15 11.64 -19.55
N TYR A 247 -11.36 11.18 -18.58
CA TYR A 247 -10.18 10.34 -18.80
C TYR A 247 -10.34 8.95 -18.14
N LYS A 248 -11.52 8.33 -18.33
CA LYS A 248 -11.93 7.09 -17.67
C LYS A 248 -10.86 6.01 -17.70
N LEU A 249 -10.33 5.66 -18.87
CA LEU A 249 -9.33 4.59 -19.00
C LEU A 249 -8.04 4.88 -18.21
N TYR A 250 -7.54 6.11 -18.27
CA TYR A 250 -6.33 6.49 -17.53
C TYR A 250 -6.57 6.40 -16.02
N CYS A 251 -7.70 6.92 -15.54
CA CYS A 251 -8.04 6.90 -14.12
C CYS A 251 -8.30 5.48 -13.59
N GLN A 252 -8.91 4.61 -14.40
CA GLN A 252 -9.06 3.18 -14.08
C GLN A 252 -7.69 2.49 -13.97
N ASN A 253 -6.78 2.74 -14.91
CA ASN A 253 -5.42 2.21 -14.86
C ASN A 253 -4.67 2.70 -13.62
N LEU A 254 -4.81 3.99 -13.27
CA LEU A 254 -4.24 4.55 -12.04
C LEU A 254 -4.82 3.90 -10.79
N CYS A 255 -6.13 3.63 -10.76
CA CYS A 255 -6.77 2.94 -9.64
C CYS A 255 -6.28 1.49 -9.49
N LEU A 256 -6.13 0.74 -10.59
CA LEU A 256 -5.59 -0.61 -10.60
C LEU A 256 -4.13 -0.64 -10.12
N LEU A 257 -3.31 0.31 -10.58
CA LEU A 257 -1.95 0.50 -10.10
C LEU A 257 -1.94 0.81 -8.60
N ALA A 258 -2.81 1.71 -8.15
CA ALA A 258 -2.86 2.11 -6.75
C ALA A 258 -3.30 0.98 -5.82
N LYS A 259 -4.24 0.14 -6.25
CA LYS A 259 -4.74 -1.00 -5.47
C LYS A 259 -3.65 -2.04 -5.17
N LEU A 260 -2.58 -2.11 -5.97
CA LEU A 260 -1.41 -2.94 -5.67
C LEU A 260 -0.69 -2.51 -4.38
N PHE A 261 -0.91 -1.27 -3.92
CA PHE A 261 -0.23 -0.67 -2.76
C PHE A 261 -1.21 -0.13 -1.70
N LEU A 262 -2.52 -0.29 -1.91
CA LEU A 262 -3.59 0.12 -1.00
C LEU A 262 -4.50 -1.07 -0.70
N ASP A 263 -4.62 -1.40 0.57
CA ASP A 263 -5.42 -2.55 1.02
C ASP A 263 -6.92 -2.30 0.80
N HIS A 264 -7.43 -1.21 1.41
CA HIS A 264 -8.85 -0.89 1.49
C HIS A 264 -9.39 -0.02 0.34
N LYS A 265 -8.83 -0.12 -0.87
CA LYS A 265 -9.37 0.59 -2.04
C LYS A 265 -10.48 -0.25 -2.69
N THR A 266 -11.72 0.21 -2.60
CA THR A 266 -12.91 -0.51 -3.07
C THR A 266 -13.37 -0.08 -4.46
N LEU A 267 -13.18 1.20 -4.82
CA LEU A 267 -13.60 1.75 -6.11
C LEU A 267 -12.41 1.88 -7.07
N TYR A 268 -12.47 1.15 -8.19
CA TYR A 268 -11.43 1.17 -9.23
C TYR A 268 -11.95 1.23 -10.67
N PHE A 269 -13.22 0.89 -10.93
CA PHE A 269 -13.83 1.04 -12.26
C PHE A 269 -14.74 2.25 -12.39
N ASP A 270 -15.49 2.58 -11.33
CA ASP A 270 -16.38 3.74 -11.26
C ASP A 270 -15.57 4.98 -10.84
N VAL A 271 -14.91 5.60 -11.81
CA VAL A 271 -13.98 6.71 -11.60
C VAL A 271 -14.62 8.08 -11.89
N GLU A 272 -15.77 8.09 -12.53
CA GLU A 272 -16.51 9.28 -12.96
C GLU A 272 -16.85 10.27 -11.82
N PRO A 273 -17.14 9.82 -10.58
CA PRO A 273 -17.38 10.73 -9.46
C PRO A 273 -16.12 11.43 -8.93
N PHE A 274 -14.93 11.09 -9.43
CA PHE A 274 -13.66 11.53 -8.83
C PHE A 274 -12.86 12.48 -9.73
N LEU A 275 -12.18 13.42 -9.08
CA LEU A 275 -11.03 14.15 -9.61
C LEU A 275 -9.74 13.50 -9.09
N PHE A 276 -8.72 13.45 -9.95
CA PHE A 276 -7.42 12.88 -9.65
C PHE A 276 -6.35 13.97 -9.75
N TYR A 277 -5.58 14.13 -8.68
CA TYR A 277 -4.48 15.10 -8.58
C TYR A 277 -3.16 14.35 -8.61
N ILE A 278 -2.51 14.38 -9.76
CA ILE A 278 -1.40 13.50 -10.11
C ILE A 278 -0.09 14.28 -10.01
N LEU A 279 0.75 13.90 -9.05
CA LEU A 279 2.06 14.49 -8.83
C LEU A 279 3.10 13.80 -9.70
N CYS A 280 3.87 14.61 -10.41
CA CYS A 280 4.96 14.17 -11.25
C CYS A 280 6.27 14.92 -10.97
N GLU A 281 7.37 14.24 -11.22
CA GLU A 281 8.67 14.85 -11.52
C GLU A 281 8.79 15.04 -13.03
N THR A 282 9.06 16.27 -13.49
CA THR A 282 9.22 16.61 -14.90
C THR A 282 10.69 16.76 -15.24
N ASP A 283 11.12 16.09 -16.31
CA ASP A 283 12.42 16.29 -16.95
C ASP A 283 12.26 16.58 -18.45
N LYS A 284 13.34 16.46 -19.23
CA LYS A 284 13.33 16.69 -20.68
C LYS A 284 12.58 15.62 -21.50
N TYR A 285 12.31 14.47 -20.91
CA TYR A 285 11.61 13.35 -21.52
C TYR A 285 10.12 13.36 -21.22
N GLY A 286 9.69 13.87 -20.07
CA GLY A 286 8.28 14.01 -19.75
C GLY A 286 8.00 14.27 -18.27
N SER A 287 6.73 14.10 -17.88
CA SER A 287 6.25 14.15 -16.50
C SER A 287 6.03 12.73 -15.99
N HIS A 288 6.90 12.30 -15.07
CA HIS A 288 6.97 10.95 -14.52
C HIS A 288 6.12 10.85 -13.25
N LEU A 289 5.19 9.88 -13.20
CA LEU A 289 4.32 9.67 -12.05
C LEU A 289 5.12 9.37 -10.77
N VAL A 290 4.84 10.13 -9.71
CA VAL A 290 5.42 9.96 -8.37
C VAL A 290 4.36 9.49 -7.37
N GLY A 291 3.15 10.04 -7.48
CA GLY A 291 2.05 9.75 -6.59
C GLY A 291 0.80 10.51 -7.00
N TYR A 292 -0.30 10.30 -6.30
CA TYR A 292 -1.53 11.03 -6.54
C TYR A 292 -2.41 11.04 -5.29
N PHE A 293 -3.43 11.89 -5.30
CA PHE A 293 -4.63 11.65 -4.51
C PHE A 293 -5.89 11.80 -5.37
N SER A 294 -6.97 11.11 -4.98
CA SER A 294 -8.29 11.29 -5.56
C SER A 294 -9.18 12.07 -4.59
N LYS A 295 -10.15 12.80 -5.15
CA LYS A 295 -11.15 13.57 -4.40
C LYS A 295 -12.50 13.38 -5.07
N GLU A 296 -13.54 13.09 -4.30
CA GLU A 296 -14.91 13.08 -4.81
C GLU A 296 -15.30 14.49 -5.29
N LYS A 297 -15.97 14.59 -6.43
CA LYS A 297 -16.53 15.85 -6.92
C LYS A 297 -17.55 16.42 -5.93
N GLU A 298 -18.32 15.52 -5.32
CA GLU A 298 -19.29 15.83 -4.28
C GLU A 298 -19.10 14.83 -3.15
N SER A 299 -18.58 15.30 -2.00
CA SER A 299 -18.37 14.46 -0.82
C SER A 299 -19.37 14.85 0.27
N PRO A 300 -20.35 13.99 0.62
CA PRO A 300 -21.33 14.28 1.67
C PRO A 300 -20.69 14.56 3.04
N ASP A 301 -19.60 13.84 3.34
CA ASP A 301 -18.85 13.95 4.61
C ASP A 301 -17.81 15.08 4.59
N GLY A 302 -17.68 15.79 3.47
CA GLY A 302 -16.69 16.85 3.31
C GLY A 302 -15.25 16.34 3.24
N ASN A 303 -15.04 15.12 2.75
CA ASN A 303 -13.70 14.58 2.57
C ASN A 303 -12.97 15.34 1.45
N ASN A 304 -11.76 15.84 1.72
CA ASN A 304 -10.95 16.51 0.71
C ASN A 304 -9.96 15.56 0.02
N VAL A 305 -9.84 14.33 0.52
CA VAL A 305 -9.05 13.23 -0.02
C VAL A 305 -9.81 11.93 0.18
N ALA A 306 -9.99 11.15 -0.89
CA ALA A 306 -10.54 9.80 -0.84
C ALA A 306 -9.40 8.77 -0.72
N CYS A 307 -8.52 8.71 -1.73
CA CYS A 307 -7.31 7.89 -1.71
C CYS A 307 -6.07 8.77 -1.88
N ILE A 308 -4.95 8.39 -1.26
CA ILE A 308 -3.65 9.04 -1.45
C ILE A 308 -2.55 7.98 -1.51
N LEU A 309 -1.64 8.13 -2.49
CA LEU A 309 -0.55 7.21 -2.69
C LEU A 309 0.71 7.96 -3.14
N THR A 310 1.85 7.58 -2.58
CA THR A 310 3.18 7.82 -3.17
C THR A 310 3.74 6.47 -3.57
N LEU A 311 4.16 6.32 -4.83
CA LEU A 311 4.71 5.05 -5.31
C LEU A 311 5.94 4.65 -4.47
N PRO A 312 6.14 3.34 -4.21
CA PRO A 312 7.17 2.87 -3.26
C PRO A 312 8.58 3.47 -3.44
N PRO A 313 9.13 3.60 -4.67
CA PRO A 313 10.47 4.18 -4.87
C PRO A 313 10.61 5.63 -4.40
N TYR A 314 9.50 6.37 -4.34
CA TYR A 314 9.46 7.79 -3.97
C TYR A 314 9.02 8.03 -2.52
N GLN A 315 8.74 6.98 -1.75
CA GLN A 315 8.33 7.13 -0.35
C GLN A 315 9.46 7.68 0.52
N ARG A 316 9.09 8.34 1.63
CA ARG A 316 10.03 8.98 2.59
C ARG A 316 10.88 10.13 2.02
N GLN A 317 10.62 10.59 0.80
CA GLN A 317 11.33 11.71 0.17
C GLN A 317 10.63 13.07 0.37
N GLY A 318 9.38 13.07 0.85
CA GLY A 318 8.60 14.28 1.16
C GLY A 318 7.32 14.44 0.32
N TYR A 319 7.17 13.67 -0.76
CA TYR A 319 6.02 13.76 -1.67
C TYR A 319 4.67 13.50 -1.02
N GLY A 320 4.57 12.56 -0.08
CA GLY A 320 3.33 12.32 0.66
C GLY A 320 2.85 13.55 1.43
N LYS A 321 3.78 14.28 2.11
CA LYS A 321 3.44 15.54 2.79
C LYS A 321 3.09 16.65 1.80
N LEU A 322 3.71 16.68 0.62
CA LEU A 322 3.38 17.63 -0.44
C LEU A 322 1.94 17.41 -0.95
N LEU A 323 1.56 16.16 -1.22
CA LEU A 323 0.20 15.80 -1.65
C LEU A 323 -0.85 16.16 -0.58
N ILE A 324 -0.58 15.88 0.70
CA ILE A 324 -1.44 16.29 1.82
C ILE A 324 -1.55 17.81 1.88
N ALA A 325 -0.43 18.54 1.81
CA ALA A 325 -0.45 20.00 1.82
C ALA A 325 -1.27 20.55 0.65
N PHE A 326 -1.11 19.98 -0.54
CA PHE A 326 -1.82 20.40 -1.73
C PHE A 326 -3.33 20.21 -1.61
N SER A 327 -3.81 19.09 -1.05
CA SER A 327 -5.25 18.88 -0.84
C SER A 327 -5.86 19.94 0.08
N TYR A 328 -5.13 20.39 1.11
CA TYR A 328 -5.57 21.49 1.96
C TYR A 328 -5.50 22.86 1.28
N GLU A 329 -4.54 23.12 0.39
CA GLU A 329 -4.53 24.36 -0.41
C GLU A 329 -5.76 24.45 -1.31
N LEU A 330 -6.21 23.34 -1.91
CA LEU A 330 -7.48 23.31 -2.65
C LEU A 330 -8.67 23.63 -1.72
N SER A 331 -8.74 23.00 -0.55
CA SER A 331 -9.80 23.27 0.44
C SER A 331 -9.83 24.75 0.87
N LYS A 332 -8.67 25.40 1.02
CA LYS A 332 -8.59 26.84 1.34
C LYS A 332 -9.17 27.70 0.22
N ILE A 333 -8.86 27.39 -1.04
CA ILE A 333 -9.42 28.11 -2.20
C ILE A 333 -10.94 27.90 -2.28
N GLU A 334 -11.43 26.71 -1.95
CA GLU A 334 -12.86 26.38 -1.86
C GLU A 334 -13.56 27.03 -0.66
N ARG A 335 -12.80 27.61 0.28
CA ARG A 335 -13.29 28.12 1.58
C ARG A 335 -14.02 27.03 2.37
N ALA A 336 -13.53 25.81 2.27
CA ALA A 336 -14.06 24.63 2.92
C ALA A 336 -13.06 24.07 3.94
N VAL A 337 -13.60 23.31 4.88
CA VAL A 337 -12.83 22.50 5.82
C VAL A 337 -12.89 21.06 5.33
N GLY A 338 -11.79 20.32 5.45
CA GLY A 338 -11.69 18.95 4.98
C GLY A 338 -10.92 18.03 5.93
N SER A 339 -11.24 16.74 5.80
CA SER A 339 -10.51 15.61 6.39
C SER A 339 -10.25 14.59 5.27
N PRO A 340 -9.21 13.74 5.38
CA PRO A 340 -9.17 12.54 4.57
C PRO A 340 -10.32 11.58 4.95
N GLU A 341 -10.75 10.79 3.97
CA GLU A 341 -11.64 9.65 4.14
C GLU A 341 -11.01 8.63 5.11
N LYS A 342 -11.86 7.96 5.89
CA LYS A 342 -11.48 6.97 6.90
C LYS A 342 -12.04 5.60 6.53
N PRO A 343 -11.34 4.48 6.82
CA PRO A 343 -10.09 4.41 7.59
C PRO A 343 -8.83 4.74 6.79
N LEU A 344 -7.88 5.44 7.42
CA LEU A 344 -6.54 5.66 6.87
C LEU A 344 -5.63 4.45 7.11
N SER A 345 -4.72 4.18 6.15
CA SER A 345 -3.60 3.26 6.37
C SER A 345 -2.65 3.76 7.46
N ASP A 346 -1.88 2.88 8.09
CA ASP A 346 -0.93 3.28 9.16
C ASP A 346 0.07 4.35 8.69
N LEU A 347 0.60 4.18 7.47
CA LEU A 347 1.49 5.17 6.86
C LEU A 347 0.76 6.49 6.59
N GLY A 348 -0.51 6.43 6.20
CA GLY A 348 -1.40 7.59 6.06
C GLY A 348 -1.58 8.32 7.40
N LYS A 349 -1.98 7.61 8.46
CA LYS A 349 -2.17 8.17 9.82
C LYS A 349 -0.91 8.89 10.31
N LEU A 350 0.25 8.26 10.19
CA LEU A 350 1.54 8.86 10.58
C LEU A 350 1.85 10.12 9.77
N SER A 351 1.59 10.10 8.45
CA SER A 351 1.85 11.23 7.55
C SER A 351 0.94 12.43 7.85
N TYR A 352 -0.37 12.20 8.02
CA TYR A 352 -1.35 13.23 8.37
C TYR A 352 -1.07 13.82 9.75
N ARG A 353 -0.83 12.99 10.78
CA ARG A 353 -0.47 13.48 12.12
C ARG A 353 0.77 14.36 12.09
N SER A 354 1.81 13.92 11.38
CA SER A 354 3.05 14.71 11.24
C SER A 354 2.83 16.02 10.48
N TYR A 355 1.95 16.03 9.47
CA TYR A 355 1.59 17.25 8.74
C TYR A 355 0.78 18.21 9.61
N TRP A 356 -0.28 17.73 10.28
CA TRP A 356 -1.11 18.55 11.15
C TRP A 356 -0.32 19.14 12.31
N SER A 357 0.51 18.35 13.01
CA SER A 357 1.38 18.86 14.08
C SER A 357 2.26 19.99 13.56
N TRP A 358 2.85 19.83 12.37
CA TRP A 358 3.69 20.86 11.78
C TRP A 358 2.92 22.16 11.51
N VAL A 359 1.78 22.07 10.81
CA VAL A 359 0.96 23.24 10.46
C VAL A 359 0.45 23.95 11.72
N LEU A 360 -0.07 23.21 12.69
CA LEU A 360 -0.65 23.80 13.90
C LEU A 360 0.40 24.50 14.75
N LEU A 361 1.57 23.89 14.93
CA LEU A 361 2.68 24.53 15.66
C LEU A 361 3.20 25.77 14.95
N ASP A 362 3.25 25.78 13.61
CA ASP A 362 3.66 26.94 12.82
C ASP A 362 2.69 28.11 13.03
N VAL A 363 1.38 27.86 12.97
CA VAL A 363 0.34 28.89 13.22
C VAL A 363 0.37 29.38 14.68
N LEU A 364 0.57 28.47 15.65
CA LEU A 364 0.64 28.82 17.07
C LEU A 364 1.88 29.64 17.42
N ARG A 365 3.01 29.40 16.74
CA ARG A 365 4.23 30.19 16.90
C ARG A 365 4.03 31.64 16.45
N ASP A 366 3.38 31.83 15.29
CA ASP A 366 3.28 33.14 14.65
C ASP A 366 2.10 33.98 15.17
N THR A 367 1.14 33.36 15.86
CA THR A 367 -0.02 34.06 16.42
C THR A 367 0.27 34.60 17.82
N ARG A 368 0.13 35.92 17.99
CA ARG A 368 0.09 36.55 19.32
C ARG A 368 -1.36 36.64 19.81
N GLY A 369 -1.64 36.13 21.00
CA GLY A 369 -2.96 36.23 21.65
C GLY A 369 -3.73 34.90 21.72
N THR A 370 -5.02 34.99 22.06
CA THR A 370 -5.91 33.82 22.19
C THR A 370 -6.36 33.33 20.83
N LEU A 371 -6.05 32.07 20.50
CA LEU A 371 -6.50 31.41 19.28
C LEU A 371 -7.53 30.32 19.63
N SER A 372 -8.66 30.30 18.94
CA SER A 372 -9.67 29.25 19.11
C SER A 372 -9.44 28.07 18.14
N ILE A 373 -10.03 26.92 18.45
CA ILE A 373 -10.05 25.75 17.54
C ILE A 373 -10.71 26.12 16.20
N LYS A 374 -11.75 26.98 16.23
CA LYS A 374 -12.43 27.48 15.03
C LYS A 374 -11.51 28.37 14.18
N ASP A 375 -10.70 29.22 14.81
CA ASP A 375 -9.75 30.07 14.08
C ASP A 375 -8.66 29.25 13.40
N LEU A 376 -8.14 28.22 14.07
CA LEU A 376 -7.21 27.27 13.46
C LEU A 376 -7.84 26.59 12.25
N SER A 377 -9.07 26.08 12.39
CA SER A 377 -9.79 25.40 11.32
C SER A 377 -10.01 26.30 10.11
N ASN A 378 -10.42 27.56 10.33
CA ASN A 378 -10.62 28.54 9.26
C ASN A 378 -9.31 28.92 8.54
N ARG A 379 -8.17 28.95 9.24
CA ARG A 379 -6.87 29.31 8.65
C ARG A 379 -6.22 28.16 7.89
N THR A 380 -6.42 26.93 8.36
CA THR A 380 -5.71 25.75 7.84
C THR A 380 -6.58 24.86 6.96
N SER A 381 -7.90 25.06 6.96
CA SER A 381 -8.90 24.14 6.39
C SER A 381 -8.91 22.75 7.01
N ILE A 382 -8.24 22.53 8.15
CA ILE A 382 -8.25 21.25 8.87
C ILE A 382 -9.52 21.14 9.71
N ALA A 383 -10.18 19.98 9.68
CA ALA A 383 -11.35 19.71 10.51
C ALA A 383 -11.06 19.93 12.00
N GLN A 384 -12.03 20.50 12.72
CA GLN A 384 -11.88 20.77 14.15
C GLN A 384 -11.59 19.48 14.95
N THR A 385 -12.17 18.36 14.55
CA THR A 385 -11.91 17.04 15.14
C THR A 385 -10.45 16.64 15.01
N ASP A 386 -9.82 16.89 13.87
CA ASP A 386 -8.41 16.56 13.61
C ASP A 386 -7.46 17.53 14.33
N ILE A 387 -7.87 18.80 14.46
CA ILE A 387 -7.14 19.78 15.28
C ILE A 387 -7.16 19.35 16.74
N ILE A 388 -8.34 18.99 17.27
CA ILE A 388 -8.51 18.57 18.65
C ILE A 388 -7.66 17.33 18.92
N SER A 389 -7.78 16.27 18.09
CA SER A 389 -7.01 15.04 18.28
C SER A 389 -5.50 15.27 18.20
N THR A 390 -5.05 16.12 17.28
CA THR A 390 -3.63 16.46 17.13
C THR A 390 -3.12 17.23 18.34
N LEU A 391 -3.83 18.28 18.80
CA LEU A 391 -3.44 19.04 19.98
C LEU A 391 -3.53 18.22 21.28
N GLN A 392 -4.48 17.28 21.38
CA GLN A 392 -4.56 16.32 22.48
C GLN A 392 -3.30 15.45 22.54
N SER A 393 -2.83 14.94 21.40
CA SER A 393 -1.61 14.13 21.35
C SER A 393 -0.33 14.88 21.78
N MET A 394 -0.35 16.22 21.70
CA MET A 394 0.75 17.10 22.14
C MET A 394 0.51 17.72 23.52
N ASN A 395 -0.56 17.34 24.23
CA ASN A 395 -1.00 17.91 25.51
C ASN A 395 -1.23 19.43 25.49
N MET A 396 -1.70 19.97 24.35
CA MET A 396 -1.90 21.42 24.14
C MET A 396 -3.37 21.88 24.24
N VAL A 397 -4.29 20.99 24.57
CA VAL A 397 -5.73 21.31 24.69
C VAL A 397 -6.29 20.70 25.97
N LYS A 398 -7.20 21.42 26.63
CA LYS A 398 -7.91 20.97 27.82
C LYS A 398 -9.41 21.05 27.60
N TYR A 399 -10.15 20.16 28.26
CA TYR A 399 -11.60 20.22 28.26
C TYR A 399 -12.10 21.05 29.46
N TRP A 400 -12.84 22.11 29.19
CA TRP A 400 -13.35 23.04 30.19
C TRP A 400 -14.77 23.46 29.87
N LYS A 401 -15.70 23.32 30.83
CA LYS A 401 -17.12 23.70 30.70
C LYS A 401 -17.79 23.21 29.40
N GLY A 402 -17.50 21.98 28.97
CA GLY A 402 -18.09 21.40 27.76
C GLY A 402 -17.38 21.75 26.46
N GLN A 403 -16.24 22.46 26.51
CA GLN A 403 -15.51 22.92 25.33
C GLN A 403 -14.03 22.55 25.38
N ASN A 404 -13.44 22.29 24.21
CA ASN A 404 -11.99 22.13 24.05
C ASN A 404 -11.34 23.51 23.93
N VAL A 405 -10.46 23.84 24.88
CA VAL A 405 -9.76 25.13 24.95
C VAL A 405 -8.27 24.89 24.74
N ILE A 406 -7.67 25.64 23.83
CA ILE A 406 -6.23 25.61 23.58
C ILE A 406 -5.54 26.19 24.81
N CYS A 407 -4.66 25.42 25.44
CA CYS A 407 -3.92 25.81 26.64
C CYS A 407 -2.44 25.64 26.37
N VAL A 408 -1.84 26.63 25.70
CA VAL A 408 -0.45 26.57 25.26
C VAL A 408 0.30 27.83 25.69
N THR A 409 1.57 27.68 26.07
CA THR A 409 2.48 28.79 26.30
C THR A 409 3.48 28.88 25.14
N PRO A 410 4.04 30.06 24.82
CA PRO A 410 5.07 30.17 23.78
C PRO A 410 6.26 29.21 24.01
N ARG A 411 6.65 29.01 25.28
CA ARG A 411 7.70 28.06 25.65
C ARG A 411 7.36 26.62 25.27
N LEU A 412 6.12 26.19 25.48
CA LEU A 412 5.68 24.83 25.14
C LEU A 412 5.65 24.62 23.62
N VAL A 413 5.25 25.64 22.84
CA VAL A 413 5.31 25.58 21.36
C VAL A 413 6.75 25.40 20.90
N GLU A 414 7.68 26.21 21.43
CA GLU A 414 9.11 26.14 21.11
C GLU A 414 9.74 24.79 21.47
N GLU A 415 9.35 24.19 22.59
CA GLU A 415 9.81 22.86 22.99
C GLU A 415 9.39 21.78 21.98
N HIS A 416 8.13 21.81 21.54
CA HIS A 416 7.64 20.91 20.50
C HIS A 416 8.31 21.14 19.15
N ILE A 417 8.57 22.39 18.76
CA ILE A 417 9.28 22.74 17.52
C ILE A 417 10.72 22.22 17.52
N ARG A 418 11.39 22.20 18.67
CA ARG A 418 12.75 21.64 18.82
C ARG A 418 12.78 20.13 18.94
N SER A 419 11.64 19.49 19.18
CA SER A 419 11.57 18.04 19.33
C SER A 419 11.87 17.32 18.01
N ALA A 420 12.41 16.10 18.10
CA ALA A 420 12.67 15.26 16.92
C ALA A 420 11.39 14.87 16.14
N GLN A 421 10.22 15.01 16.77
CA GLN A 421 8.92 14.74 16.17
C GLN A 421 8.47 15.87 15.23
N TYR A 422 8.89 17.11 15.50
CA TYR A 422 8.66 18.23 14.61
C TYR A 422 9.68 18.25 13.48
N LYS A 423 9.24 17.83 12.29
CA LYS A 423 10.06 17.87 11.07
C LYS A 423 9.40 18.78 10.04
N LYS A 424 10.01 19.94 9.82
CA LYS A 424 9.65 20.82 8.70
C LYS A 424 9.63 20.00 7.40
N PRO A 425 8.53 20.05 6.63
CA PRO A 425 8.44 19.33 5.36
C PRO A 425 9.59 19.74 4.44
N ARG A 426 10.22 18.75 3.80
CA ARG A 426 11.25 18.98 2.79
C ARG A 426 10.70 19.72 1.57
N LEU A 427 9.46 19.40 1.21
CA LEU A 427 8.72 19.99 0.11
C LEU A 427 7.49 20.69 0.67
N THR A 428 7.26 21.93 0.21
CA THR A 428 6.09 22.74 0.56
C THR A 428 5.42 23.26 -0.70
N VAL A 429 4.10 23.41 -0.65
CA VAL A 429 3.33 23.99 -1.75
C VAL A 429 3.57 25.48 -1.80
N ASP A 430 3.82 26.01 -2.99
CA ASP A 430 3.84 27.44 -3.25
C ASP A 430 2.51 27.88 -3.86
N CYS A 431 1.71 28.62 -3.10
CA CYS A 431 0.39 29.05 -3.54
C CYS A 431 0.43 29.94 -4.80
N ASN A 432 1.56 30.63 -5.08
CA ASN A 432 1.71 31.44 -6.30
C ASN A 432 1.90 30.58 -7.55
N ALA A 433 2.35 29.34 -7.38
CA ALA A 433 2.51 28.36 -8.45
C ALA A 433 1.23 27.54 -8.70
N LEU A 434 0.20 27.70 -7.87
CA LEU A 434 -1.09 27.00 -7.99
C LEU A 434 -2.06 27.84 -8.83
N GLN A 435 -2.36 27.36 -10.03
CA GLN A 435 -3.29 27.97 -10.98
C GLN A 435 -4.59 27.18 -11.06
N TRP A 436 -5.44 27.35 -10.03
CA TRP A 436 -6.66 26.59 -9.89
C TRP A 436 -7.84 27.44 -9.39
N SER A 437 -9.03 27.08 -9.82
CA SER A 437 -10.30 27.67 -9.38
C SER A 437 -11.32 26.56 -9.15
N PRO A 438 -12.21 26.68 -8.14
CA PRO A 438 -13.21 25.66 -7.87
C PRO A 438 -14.09 25.38 -9.10
N PRO A 439 -14.45 24.10 -9.35
CA PRO A 439 -15.41 23.76 -10.38
C PRO A 439 -16.72 24.53 -10.17
N LYS A 440 -17.33 25.02 -11.25
CA LYS A 440 -18.64 25.66 -11.17
C LYS A 440 -19.64 24.62 -10.66
N LYS A 441 -20.17 24.82 -9.45
CA LYS A 441 -21.28 24.01 -8.96
C LYS A 441 -22.43 24.13 -9.95
N ALA A 442 -22.90 23.02 -10.50
CA ALA A 442 -24.12 23.02 -11.32
C ALA A 442 -25.25 23.59 -10.45
N LEU A 443 -25.88 24.68 -10.89
CA LEU A 443 -27.04 25.20 -10.19
C LEU A 443 -28.12 24.11 -10.21
N PRO A 444 -28.78 23.81 -9.08
CA PRO A 444 -29.86 22.84 -9.07
C PRO A 444 -30.94 23.31 -10.05
N VAL A 445 -31.26 22.45 -11.02
CA VAL A 445 -32.37 22.67 -11.95
C VAL A 445 -33.63 22.81 -11.11
N ARG A 446 -34.19 24.03 -11.04
CA ARG A 446 -35.45 24.26 -10.34
C ARG A 446 -36.49 23.33 -10.96
N PRO A 447 -37.21 22.51 -10.18
CA PRO A 447 -38.30 21.71 -10.73
C PRO A 447 -39.30 22.68 -11.37
N GLN A 448 -39.57 22.46 -12.67
CA GLN A 448 -40.64 23.16 -13.35
C GLN A 448 -41.93 22.85 -12.58
N ARG A 449 -42.56 23.88 -12.02
CA ARG A 449 -43.90 23.76 -11.46
C ARG A 449 -44.81 23.32 -12.62
N LYS A 450 -45.34 22.10 -12.52
CA LYS A 450 -46.47 21.66 -13.33
C LYS A 450 -47.73 22.42 -12.90
#